data_AF-A0A7J3V329-F1
#
_entry.id   AF-A0A7J3V329-F1
#
_cell.length_a   1.000
_cell.length_b   1.000
_cell.length_c   1.000
_cell.angle_alpha   90.00
_cell.angle_beta   90.00
_cell.angle_gamma   90.00
#
_symmetry.space_group_name_H-M   'P 1'
#
loop_
_entity.id
_entity.type
_entity.pdbx_description
1 polymer ?
#
loop_
_entity_poly.entity_id
_entity_poly.type
_entity_poly.pdbx_seq_one_letter_code
_entity_poly.pdbx_strand_id
1 'polypeptide(L)'
;MLINVVAYDTRPQQDKTQKYGAATGGTSDYNIIIGMFDGNRNAEIALVGTHNVYIKSDYLLMNFGTFDCTRIKVDQKGVNVPVSQGATAITITLPIAEPDAIYGVLVIPNWSTSVYIVTKTTTSFTVGFGTSAPSNAKIDWLLYR
;
A
#
# COMPACT_ATOMS: atom_id res chain seq x y z
N MET A 1 -15.33 -21.41 26.81
CA MET A 1 -16.64 -21.47 26.12
C MET A 1 -16.38 -22.10 24.76
N LEU A 2 -16.86 -23.32 24.53
CA LEU A 2 -16.72 -24.03 23.25
C LEU A 2 -17.74 -23.47 22.26
N ILE A 3 -17.28 -23.00 21.10
CA ILE A 3 -18.17 -22.64 19.99
C ILE A 3 -18.14 -23.83 19.02
N ASN A 4 -19.25 -24.56 18.93
CA ASN A 4 -19.46 -25.56 17.89
C ASN A 4 -19.85 -24.83 16.61
N VAL A 5 -19.00 -24.91 15.58
CA VAL A 5 -19.35 -24.46 14.23
C VAL A 5 -19.84 -25.68 13.47
N VAL A 6 -21.14 -25.70 13.15
CA VAL A 6 -21.77 -26.68 12.25
C VAL A 6 -21.87 -26.02 10.88
N ALA A 7 -21.20 -26.57 9.87
CA ALA A 7 -21.39 -26.16 8.49
C ALA A 7 -22.58 -26.92 7.89
N TYR A 8 -23.51 -26.21 7.23
CA TYR A 8 -24.62 -26.80 6.49
C TYR A 8 -24.38 -26.64 4.98
N ASP A 9 -24.45 -27.75 4.24
CA ASP A 9 -24.52 -27.76 2.77
C ASP A 9 -25.99 -27.61 2.35
N THR A 10 -26.32 -26.60 1.57
CA THR A 10 -27.70 -26.26 1.17
C THR A 10 -28.15 -26.90 -0.15
N ARG A 11 -27.36 -27.80 -0.74
CA ARG A 11 -27.74 -28.50 -1.98
C ARG A 11 -28.71 -29.67 -1.74
N PRO A 12 -29.64 -29.95 -2.68
CA PRO A 12 -30.49 -31.14 -2.61
C PRO A 12 -29.61 -32.39 -2.59
N GLN A 13 -29.73 -33.17 -1.51
CA GLN A 13 -28.93 -34.35 -1.21
C GLN A 13 -29.04 -35.41 -2.33
N GLN A 14 -28.00 -35.53 -3.16
CA GLN A 14 -27.65 -36.80 -3.77
C GLN A 14 -26.42 -37.37 -3.06
N ASP A 15 -26.73 -38.19 -2.07
CA ASP A 15 -25.97 -39.30 -1.51
C ASP A 15 -24.46 -39.32 -1.80
N LYS A 16 -23.68 -38.60 -0.96
CA LYS A 16 -22.28 -38.94 -0.69
C LYS A 16 -21.98 -38.65 0.78
N THR A 17 -21.97 -39.72 1.57
CA THR A 17 -21.43 -39.74 2.93
C THR A 17 -19.92 -39.46 2.90
N GLN A 18 -19.52 -38.20 2.70
CA GLN A 18 -18.13 -37.79 2.81
C GLN A 18 -17.88 -37.39 4.26
N LYS A 19 -17.41 -38.35 5.06
CA LYS A 19 -16.96 -38.14 6.44
C LYS A 19 -15.74 -37.22 6.42
N TYR A 20 -15.96 -35.91 6.55
CA TYR A 20 -14.88 -34.99 6.91
C TYR A 20 -14.66 -35.10 8.42
N GLY A 21 -13.61 -35.82 8.80
CA GLY A 21 -13.24 -36.02 10.20
C GLY A 21 -12.93 -34.67 10.86
N ALA A 22 -13.52 -34.43 12.04
CA ALA A 22 -13.15 -33.31 12.89
C ALA A 22 -11.68 -33.48 13.32
N ALA A 23 -10.85 -32.47 13.13
CA ALA A 23 -9.47 -32.47 13.61
C ALA A 23 -9.48 -32.36 15.14
N THR A 24 -9.23 -33.47 15.84
CA THR A 24 -9.06 -33.50 17.29
C THR A 24 -7.57 -33.47 17.64
N GLY A 25 -7.13 -32.34 18.20
CA GLY A 25 -5.98 -32.26 19.10
C GLY A 25 -4.60 -32.11 18.45
N GLY A 26 -3.97 -30.95 18.64
CA GLY A 26 -2.53 -30.76 18.40
C GLY A 26 -2.14 -29.29 18.38
N THR A 27 -1.31 -28.86 19.33
CA THR A 27 -0.69 -27.54 19.36
C THR A 27 0.44 -27.46 18.32
N SER A 28 0.17 -26.93 17.13
CA SER A 28 1.13 -26.23 16.24
C SER A 28 0.43 -25.79 14.95
N ASP A 29 0.66 -24.54 14.58
CA ASP A 29 0.46 -23.92 13.26
C ASP A 29 -0.83 -24.30 12.51
N TYR A 30 -1.87 -23.48 12.71
CA TYR A 30 -3.14 -23.60 12.00
C TYR A 30 -2.95 -23.50 10.47
N ASN A 31 -2.93 -24.65 9.79
CA ASN A 31 -3.22 -24.73 8.36
C ASN A 31 -4.74 -24.77 8.20
N ILE A 32 -5.34 -23.63 7.86
CA ILE A 32 -6.74 -23.58 7.45
C ILE A 32 -6.80 -24.10 6.02
N ILE A 33 -7.23 -25.36 5.84
CA ILE A 33 -7.59 -25.91 4.53
C ILE A 33 -9.09 -25.70 4.35
N ILE A 34 -9.49 -24.56 3.77
CA ILE A 34 -10.87 -24.33 3.33
C ILE A 34 -11.01 -24.91 1.91
N GLY A 35 -11.59 -26.10 1.83
CA GLY A 35 -11.96 -26.73 0.57
C GLY A 35 -13.46 -26.63 0.33
N MET A 36 -14.00 -25.43 0.19
CA MET A 36 -15.33 -25.24 -0.42
C MET A 36 -15.10 -24.74 -1.84
N PHE A 37 -15.03 -25.69 -2.77
CA PHE A 37 -14.99 -25.40 -4.18
C PHE A 37 -16.44 -25.33 -4.69
N ASP A 38 -16.80 -24.26 -5.39
CA ASP A 38 -17.97 -24.31 -6.25
C ASP A 38 -17.77 -25.38 -7.35
N GLY A 39 -18.83 -25.72 -8.09
CA GLY A 39 -18.75 -26.66 -9.22
C GLY A 39 -17.76 -26.25 -10.32
N ASN A 40 -17.18 -25.05 -10.24
CA ASN A 40 -16.20 -24.48 -11.16
C ASN A 40 -14.77 -24.45 -10.58
N ARG A 41 -14.51 -25.07 -9.41
CA ARG A 41 -13.21 -25.12 -8.71
C ARG A 41 -12.68 -23.79 -8.16
N ASN A 42 -13.55 -22.80 -7.92
CA ASN A 42 -13.16 -21.61 -7.18
C ASN A 42 -13.25 -21.90 -5.68
N ALA A 43 -12.16 -21.68 -4.93
CA ALA A 43 -12.19 -21.71 -3.46
C ALA A 43 -12.46 -20.31 -2.94
N GLU A 44 -13.58 -20.14 -2.23
CA GLU A 44 -13.87 -18.89 -1.52
C GLU A 44 -13.38 -19.01 -0.07
N ILE A 45 -12.37 -18.21 0.29
CA ILE A 45 -11.90 -18.08 1.66
C ILE A 45 -12.59 -16.86 2.28
N ALA A 46 -13.68 -17.10 3.01
CA ALA A 46 -14.34 -16.09 3.82
C ALA A 46 -13.70 -16.03 5.21
N LEU A 47 -12.95 -14.97 5.49
CA LEU A 47 -12.39 -14.70 6.82
C LEU A 47 -13.33 -13.73 7.55
N VAL A 48 -14.08 -14.21 8.55
CA VAL A 48 -15.09 -13.42 9.25
C VAL A 48 -14.54 -12.90 10.57
N GLY A 49 -14.12 -11.62 10.63
CA GLY A 49 -13.61 -10.93 11.83
C GLY A 49 -12.19 -10.38 11.67
N THR A 50 -11.60 -9.81 12.73
CA THR A 50 -10.22 -9.28 12.71
C THR A 50 -9.19 -10.41 12.77
N HIS A 51 -8.55 -10.72 11.64
CA HIS A 51 -7.57 -11.81 11.54
C HIS A 51 -6.24 -11.33 10.97
N ASN A 52 -5.14 -11.85 11.50
CA ASN A 52 -3.82 -11.74 10.88
C ASN A 52 -3.66 -12.90 9.89
N VAL A 53 -3.53 -12.60 8.60
CA VAL A 53 -3.32 -13.61 7.55
C VAL A 53 -1.82 -13.67 7.24
N TYR A 54 -1.18 -14.78 7.61
CA TYR A 54 0.22 -15.05 7.27
C TYR A 54 0.28 -16.02 6.10
N ILE A 55 0.66 -15.53 4.92
CA ILE A 55 0.85 -16.36 3.72
C ILE A 55 2.34 -16.62 3.55
N LYS A 56 2.75 -17.88 3.66
CA LYS A 56 4.14 -18.32 3.55
C LYS A 56 4.46 -18.74 2.10
N SER A 57 4.30 -17.81 1.16
CA SER A 57 4.57 -18.03 -0.27
C SER A 57 5.24 -16.80 -0.89
N ASP A 58 6.13 -17.02 -1.85
CA ASP A 58 6.88 -15.97 -2.56
C ASP A 58 6.03 -15.18 -3.55
N TYR A 59 4.77 -15.57 -3.78
CA TYR A 59 3.82 -14.82 -4.62
C TYR A 59 2.46 -14.68 -3.97
N LEU A 60 1.98 -13.44 -3.97
CA LEU A 60 0.65 -13.04 -3.51
C LEU A 60 -0.10 -12.41 -4.69
N LEU A 61 -0.98 -13.18 -5.33
CA LEU A 61 -1.93 -12.64 -6.31
C LEU A 61 -3.21 -12.25 -5.58
N MET A 62 -3.33 -10.97 -5.23
CA MET A 62 -4.55 -10.39 -4.68
C MET A 62 -5.22 -9.53 -5.75
N ASN A 63 -6.44 -9.92 -6.13
CA ASN A 63 -7.32 -9.10 -6.95
C ASN A 63 -8.11 -8.17 -6.02
N PHE A 64 -7.70 -6.91 -5.91
CA PHE A 64 -8.33 -5.95 -5.01
C PHE A 64 -9.49 -5.23 -5.70
N GLY A 65 -10.71 -5.73 -5.50
CA GLY A 65 -11.95 -5.09 -5.98
C GLY A 65 -12.34 -3.80 -5.24
N THR A 66 -11.65 -3.45 -4.16
CA THR A 66 -11.85 -2.20 -3.41
C THR A 66 -10.51 -1.78 -2.81
N PHE A 67 -10.01 -0.60 -3.17
CA PHE A 67 -8.84 -0.01 -2.50
C PHE A 67 -9.30 0.59 -1.17
N ASP A 68 -9.04 -0.08 -0.06
CA ASP A 68 -8.91 0.60 1.23
C ASP A 68 -7.62 1.43 1.19
N CYS A 69 -7.69 2.66 0.70
CA CYS A 69 -6.59 3.61 0.84
C CYS A 69 -6.56 4.18 2.26
N THR A 70 -6.49 3.33 3.30
CA THR A 70 -6.35 3.79 4.69
C THR A 70 -5.03 4.52 4.90
N ARG A 71 -4.05 4.33 4.00
CA ARG A 71 -2.78 5.05 3.99
C ARG A 71 -2.22 5.17 2.57
N ILE A 72 -2.14 6.39 2.06
CA ILE A 72 -1.34 6.67 0.85
C ILE A 72 0.14 6.56 1.27
N LYS A 73 0.81 5.52 0.78
CA LYS A 73 2.26 5.39 0.94
C LYS A 73 2.92 6.23 -0.14
N VAL A 74 3.49 7.36 0.26
CA VAL A 74 4.36 8.18 -0.58
C VAL A 74 5.79 7.73 -0.31
N ASP A 75 6.40 7.06 -1.27
CA ASP A 75 7.74 6.48 -1.14
C ASP A 75 8.86 7.53 -1.22
N GLN A 76 8.66 8.59 -2.02
CA GLN A 76 9.64 9.67 -2.18
C GLN A 76 9.03 11.01 -1.77
N LYS A 77 9.50 11.54 -0.63
CA LYS A 77 9.04 12.82 -0.07
C LYS A 77 10.12 13.49 0.77
N GLY A 78 9.97 14.78 0.99
CA GLY A 78 10.74 15.54 1.96
C GLY A 78 9.82 16.44 2.77
N VAL A 79 10.11 16.57 4.07
CA VAL A 79 9.34 17.39 5.00
C VAL A 79 10.31 18.34 5.70
N ASN A 80 9.92 19.61 5.78
CA ASN A 80 10.70 20.70 6.37
C ASN A 80 12.12 20.83 5.75
N VAL A 81 12.25 20.61 4.44
CA VAL A 81 13.54 20.73 3.75
C VAL A 81 13.96 22.19 3.73
N PRO A 82 15.13 22.55 4.31
CA PRO A 82 15.56 23.94 4.40
C PRO A 82 15.93 24.50 3.03
N VAL A 83 15.58 25.77 2.80
CA VAL A 83 16.01 26.56 1.65
C VAL A 83 16.86 27.72 2.13
N SER A 84 18.04 27.92 1.55
CA SER A 84 18.94 29.02 1.92
C SER A 84 18.27 30.38 1.71
N GLN A 85 18.44 31.31 2.66
CA GLN A 85 17.93 32.67 2.53
C GLN A 85 18.45 33.34 1.25
N GLY A 86 17.58 34.04 0.54
CA GLY A 86 17.88 34.72 -0.73
C GLY A 86 17.86 33.80 -1.95
N ALA A 87 17.77 32.47 -1.78
CA ALA A 87 17.73 31.54 -2.90
C ALA A 87 16.45 31.69 -3.74
N THR A 88 16.59 31.60 -5.04
CA THR A 88 15.49 31.54 -6.02
C THR A 88 15.29 30.14 -6.60
N ALA A 89 16.16 29.19 -6.24
CA ALA A 89 16.03 27.79 -6.61
C ALA A 89 16.70 26.86 -5.58
N ILE A 90 16.25 25.61 -5.54
CA ILE A 90 16.87 24.52 -4.79
C ILE A 90 16.81 23.22 -5.60
N THR A 91 17.90 22.46 -5.61
CA THR A 91 17.94 21.12 -6.19
C THR A 91 17.77 20.08 -5.09
N ILE A 92 16.82 19.17 -5.30
CA ILE A 92 16.53 18.06 -4.41
C ILE A 92 17.07 16.78 -5.04
N THR A 93 17.91 16.06 -4.30
CA THR A 93 18.38 14.72 -4.67
C THR A 93 17.37 13.68 -4.19
N LEU A 94 16.94 12.80 -5.08
CA LEU A 94 16.02 11.72 -4.77
C LEU A 94 16.77 10.60 -4.02
N PRO A 95 16.21 10.07 -2.91
CA PRO A 95 16.80 8.93 -2.22
C PRO A 95 16.87 7.67 -3.09
N ILE A 96 15.93 7.53 -4.03
CA ILE A 96 15.85 6.42 -4.97
C ILE A 96 15.75 7.01 -6.38
N ALA A 97 16.59 6.55 -7.30
CA ALA A 97 16.50 6.99 -8.68
C ALA A 97 15.17 6.54 -9.32
N GLU A 98 14.48 7.47 -9.97
CA GLU A 98 13.31 7.19 -10.78
C GLU A 98 13.72 6.54 -12.12
N PRO A 99 12.88 5.67 -12.71
CA PRO A 99 13.17 5.04 -14.00
C PRO A 99 13.37 6.04 -15.15
N ASP A 100 12.70 7.19 -15.08
CA ASP A 100 12.73 8.27 -16.06
C ASP A 100 12.36 9.61 -15.41
N ALA A 101 12.34 10.69 -16.19
CA ALA A 101 11.95 12.03 -15.73
C ALA A 101 10.43 12.32 -15.86
N ILE A 102 9.60 11.30 -16.13
CA ILE A 102 8.16 11.41 -16.37
C ILE A 102 7.41 11.14 -15.06
N TYR A 103 7.63 12.01 -14.07
CA TYR A 103 6.93 11.99 -12.78
C TYR A 103 6.38 13.37 -12.41
N GLY A 104 5.40 13.39 -11.52
CA GLY A 104 4.85 14.60 -10.92
C GLY A 104 5.53 14.94 -9.60
N VAL A 105 5.64 16.24 -9.29
CA VAL A 105 6.10 16.72 -7.98
C VAL A 105 5.14 17.78 -7.48
N LEU A 106 4.66 17.64 -6.26
CA LEU A 106 3.95 18.68 -5.53
C LEU A 106 4.91 19.28 -4.50
N VAL A 107 5.01 20.61 -4.46
CA VAL A 107 5.92 21.35 -3.57
C VAL A 107 5.11 22.40 -2.83
N ILE A 108 5.28 22.49 -1.51
CA ILE A 108 4.55 23.39 -0.63
C ILE A 108 5.56 24.21 0.19
N PRO A 109 5.81 25.47 -0.16
CA PRO A 109 6.68 26.37 0.60
C PRO A 109 5.96 26.91 1.85
N ASN A 110 6.73 27.22 2.89
CA ASN A 110 6.21 27.91 4.09
C ASN A 110 6.20 29.45 3.98
N TRP A 111 6.41 30.00 2.78
CA TRP A 111 6.36 31.44 2.51
C TRP A 111 5.60 31.72 1.22
N SER A 112 5.04 32.94 1.11
CA SER A 112 4.27 33.37 -0.07
C SER A 112 5.17 33.53 -1.29
N THR A 113 5.10 32.58 -2.21
CA THR A 113 5.86 32.57 -3.47
C THR A 113 5.13 31.73 -4.52
N SER A 114 5.41 31.98 -5.80
CA SER A 114 5.09 31.01 -6.85
C SER A 114 6.15 29.92 -6.89
N VAL A 115 5.75 28.71 -7.28
CA VAL A 115 6.64 27.56 -7.40
C VAL A 115 6.52 26.95 -8.78
N TYR A 116 7.66 26.57 -9.37
CA TYR A 116 7.73 25.88 -10.65
C TYR A 116 8.88 24.88 -10.65
N ILE A 117 8.77 23.82 -11.45
CA ILE A 117 9.86 22.83 -11.61
C ILE A 117 10.72 23.27 -12.79
N VAL A 118 12.01 23.51 -12.54
CA VAL A 118 12.97 23.98 -13.54
C VAL A 118 13.48 22.80 -14.37
N THR A 119 13.88 21.73 -13.69
CA THR A 119 14.43 20.52 -14.31
C THR A 119 14.00 19.29 -13.52
N LYS A 120 13.89 18.16 -14.23
CA LYS A 120 13.72 16.82 -13.65
C LYS A 120 14.73 15.89 -14.29
N THR A 121 15.32 15.03 -13.48
CA THR A 121 16.18 13.92 -13.89
C THR A 121 15.74 12.65 -13.16
N THR A 122 16.38 11.53 -13.46
CA THR A 122 16.16 10.28 -12.74
C THR A 122 16.63 10.34 -11.28
N THR A 123 17.54 11.25 -10.93
CA THR A 123 18.14 11.30 -9.58
C THR A 123 17.81 12.57 -8.81
N SER A 124 17.19 13.56 -9.45
CA SER A 124 16.94 14.87 -8.85
C SER A 124 15.87 15.66 -9.57
N PHE A 125 15.37 16.70 -8.91
CA PHE A 125 14.62 17.78 -9.54
C PHE A 125 15.04 19.13 -8.95
N THR A 126 14.88 20.20 -9.73
CA THR A 126 15.13 21.57 -9.27
C THR A 126 13.81 22.33 -9.17
N VAL A 127 13.57 22.91 -8.00
CA VAL A 127 12.43 23.78 -7.71
C VAL A 127 12.88 25.23 -7.84
N GLY A 128 12.13 26.04 -8.59
CA GLY A 128 12.29 27.48 -8.71
C GLY A 128 11.21 28.24 -7.94
N PHE A 129 11.55 29.42 -7.45
CA PHE A 129 10.69 30.30 -6.64
C PHE A 129 10.55 31.68 -7.30
N GLY A 130 9.34 32.24 -7.33
CA GLY A 130 9.11 33.59 -7.86
C GLY A 130 9.63 34.70 -6.94
N THR A 131 9.48 34.50 -5.63
CA THR A 131 10.03 35.36 -4.57
C THR A 131 11.18 34.61 -3.89
N SER A 132 12.30 35.30 -3.66
CA SER A 132 13.46 34.74 -2.97
C SER A 132 13.10 34.25 -1.55
N ALA A 133 13.75 33.17 -1.13
CA ALA A 133 13.50 32.53 0.15
C ALA A 133 13.82 33.50 1.33
N PRO A 134 12.89 33.73 2.27
CA PRO A 134 13.18 34.50 3.48
C PRO A 134 14.09 33.72 4.45
N SER A 135 14.42 34.33 5.60
CA SER A 135 15.07 33.57 6.68
C SER A 135 14.16 32.43 7.16
N ASN A 136 14.75 31.27 7.47
CA ASN A 136 14.05 30.05 7.90
C ASN A 136 13.04 29.48 6.89
N ALA A 137 13.23 29.75 5.59
CA ALA A 137 12.43 29.17 4.52
C ALA A 137 12.56 27.64 4.48
N LYS A 138 11.44 26.96 4.26
CA LYS A 138 11.33 25.50 4.16
C LYS A 138 10.32 25.11 3.10
N ILE A 139 10.53 23.95 2.49
CA ILE A 139 9.55 23.31 1.60
C ILE A 139 9.23 21.90 2.09
N ASP A 140 7.99 21.50 1.89
CA ASP A 140 7.58 20.10 1.83
C ASP A 140 7.44 19.70 0.36
N TRP A 141 7.74 18.44 0.04
CA TRP A 141 7.51 17.91 -1.28
C TRP A 141 7.11 16.44 -1.26
N LEU A 142 6.35 16.04 -2.26
CA LEU A 142 6.11 14.65 -2.57
C LEU A 142 6.20 14.43 -4.07
N LEU A 143 6.70 13.26 -4.45
CA LEU A 143 6.68 12.76 -5.81
C LEU A 143 5.47 11.84 -5.99
N TYR A 144 4.85 11.88 -7.17
CA TYR A 144 3.78 10.98 -7.54
C TYR A 144 3.91 10.50 -8.98
N ARG A 145 3.33 9.32 -9.22
CA ARG A 145 3.20 8.68 -10.53
C ARG A 145 1.89 7.90 -10.56
#